data_AF-A0A559M1F3-F1
#
_entry.id   AF-A0A559M1F3-F1
#
_cell.length_a   1.000
_cell.length_b   1.000
_cell.length_c   1.000
_cell.angle_alpha   90.00
_cell.angle_beta   90.00
_cell.angle_gamma   90.00
#
_symmetry.space_group_name_H-M   'P 1'
#
loop_
_entity.id
_entity.type
_entity.pdbx_description
1 polymer ?
#
loop_
_entity_poly.entity_id
_entity_poly.type
_entity_poly.pdbx_seq_one_letter_code
_entity_poly.pdbx_strand_id
1 'polypeptide(L)'
;MSTIVLPRQSPPSREATLQHSKLFPPESYIPRSLGSHTVYEIDADGIAAALDHIAHQPLPDPSLVFPWFHGLHPCNHIQQAFFISRRRNIGKTPKCLRGITIVKAGGDLNYARLKGAIAPDELLLQAPAKAEFLEVDPKVGFSVRNFQIQTAKSAMVSDIIVYGEDGVEAQRLAKEVAAAQQAWRDAHEEKGQELPQYNTFLCTSPFNEFEERHPDIVATDSRGQMTGRVMDFFHQERLEMCTMTKASEIHHNVWLGPTPDPAIDPSLLESDEQFDILIECSDLGRLNAAILQAIAEGTNLGERPVYLGFPSSGSIMPPTWSQAEADGIMETCKWLYNLAHGIVPCASSTLDTDVEGDSPMPFPAVEPMKSREKKILIHCTDGYTESTLLGLAYFTYATGLPVPTAWLDLHMSKHRNFFAYPSDVALLASIAPRLLSESPVHVDKSLSEITELAKEEPEWIKNMDGSLPSRVTDYMYLGNLGHANNVDLLKQMGIGQILSV
;
A
#
# COMPACT_ATOMS: atom_id res chain seq x y z
N MET A 1 -3.20 35.73 -18.35
CA MET A 1 -3.90 34.52 -18.85
C MET A 1 -2.98 33.84 -19.84
N SER A 2 -2.14 32.95 -19.34
CA SER A 2 -1.21 32.18 -20.17
C SER A 2 -1.82 30.80 -20.36
N THR A 3 -2.36 30.56 -21.55
CA THR A 3 -3.03 29.31 -21.92
C THR A 3 -1.99 28.20 -21.92
N ILE A 4 -2.09 27.27 -20.97
CA ILE A 4 -1.33 26.02 -20.99
C ILE A 4 -1.86 25.22 -22.18
N VAL A 5 -1.09 25.17 -23.26
CA VAL A 5 -1.38 24.31 -24.42
C VAL A 5 -0.96 22.90 -24.03
N LEU A 6 -1.94 22.06 -23.71
CA LEU A 6 -1.73 20.61 -23.64
C LEU A 6 -1.13 20.13 -24.97
N PRO A 7 -0.07 19.30 -24.95
CA PRO A 7 0.49 18.76 -26.18
C PRO A 7 -0.60 18.00 -26.93
N ARG A 8 -0.82 18.37 -28.19
CA ARG A 8 -1.76 17.63 -29.07
C ARG A 8 -1.27 16.19 -29.14
N GLN A 9 -2.15 15.24 -28.83
CA GLN A 9 -1.88 13.82 -29.08
C GLN A 9 -1.53 13.66 -30.57
N SER A 10 -0.28 13.28 -30.84
CA SER A 10 0.16 12.92 -32.18
C SER A 10 -0.73 11.79 -32.69
N PRO A 11 -1.21 11.82 -33.95
CA PRO A 11 -1.96 10.70 -34.50
C PRO A 11 -1.08 9.43 -34.46
N PRO A 12 -1.64 8.23 -34.18
CA PRO A 12 -0.86 7.01 -34.15
C PRO A 12 -0.23 6.79 -35.53
N SER A 13 1.09 6.92 -35.62
CA SER A 13 1.81 6.48 -36.80
C SER A 13 1.59 4.98 -36.93
N ARG A 14 0.96 4.55 -38.03
CA ARG A 14 0.66 3.14 -38.34
C ARG A 14 1.92 2.29 -38.60
N GLU A 15 3.11 2.85 -38.49
CA GLU A 15 4.36 2.10 -38.55
C GLU A 15 4.61 1.52 -37.16
N ALA A 16 4.55 0.19 -37.06
CA ALA A 16 4.93 -0.54 -35.87
C ALA A 16 6.41 -0.29 -35.61
N THR A 17 6.72 0.70 -34.78
CA THR A 17 8.10 1.02 -34.40
C THR A 17 8.63 -0.14 -33.59
N LEU A 18 9.51 -0.95 -34.19
CA LEU A 18 10.31 -1.91 -33.45
C LEU A 18 11.16 -1.14 -32.45
N GLN A 19 11.20 -1.61 -31.20
CA GLN A 19 12.15 -1.05 -30.25
C GLN A 19 13.58 -1.34 -30.72
N HIS A 20 14.42 -0.32 -30.70
CA HIS A 20 15.83 -0.44 -31.02
C HIS A 20 16.65 -0.55 -29.73
N SER A 21 17.79 -1.23 -29.78
CA SER A 21 18.67 -1.40 -28.63
C SER A 21 20.08 -1.01 -29.04
N LYS A 22 20.81 -0.26 -28.20
CA LYS A 22 22.26 -0.02 -28.39
C LYS A 22 23.09 -1.28 -28.25
N LEU A 23 22.51 -2.33 -27.64
CA LEU A 23 23.13 -3.64 -27.50
C LEU A 23 22.97 -4.48 -28.79
N PHE A 24 22.40 -3.90 -29.85
CA PHE A 24 22.24 -4.55 -31.14
C PHE A 24 22.64 -3.60 -32.30
N PRO A 25 23.41 -4.09 -33.28
CA PRO A 25 23.86 -5.46 -33.45
C PRO A 25 25.11 -5.76 -32.59
N PRO A 26 25.30 -7.01 -32.11
CA PRO A 26 26.25 -7.32 -31.03
C PRO A 26 27.72 -7.32 -31.47
N GLU A 27 28.02 -7.25 -32.76
CA GLU A 27 29.37 -7.28 -33.34
C GLU A 27 30.21 -6.06 -32.96
N SER A 28 29.57 -5.02 -32.41
CA SER A 28 30.24 -3.85 -31.84
C SER A 28 30.86 -4.11 -30.46
N TYR A 29 30.57 -5.25 -29.84
CA TYR A 29 31.04 -5.63 -28.51
C TYR A 29 32.04 -6.79 -28.58
N ILE A 30 32.90 -6.88 -27.57
CA ILE A 30 33.93 -7.93 -27.48
C ILE A 30 33.25 -9.27 -27.16
N PRO A 31 33.33 -10.29 -28.02
CA PRO A 31 32.74 -11.60 -27.74
C PRO A 31 33.62 -12.41 -26.81
N ARG A 32 32.99 -13.15 -25.90
CA ARG A 32 33.59 -14.08 -24.95
C ARG A 32 32.90 -15.43 -25.00
N SER A 33 33.66 -16.47 -25.30
CA SER A 33 33.14 -17.84 -25.36
C SER A 33 33.10 -18.48 -23.98
N LEU A 34 31.91 -18.74 -23.46
CA LEU A 34 31.68 -19.44 -22.20
C LEU A 34 31.12 -20.84 -22.46
N GLY A 35 32.02 -21.80 -22.71
CA GLY A 35 31.65 -23.15 -23.17
C GLY A 35 31.13 -23.12 -24.61
N SER A 36 29.89 -23.54 -24.83
CA SER A 36 29.23 -23.53 -26.15
C SER A 36 28.47 -22.23 -26.46
N HIS A 37 28.44 -21.26 -25.54
CA HIS A 37 27.64 -20.04 -25.66
C HIS A 37 28.55 -18.81 -25.78
N THR A 38 28.11 -17.82 -26.57
CA THR A 38 28.81 -16.54 -26.72
C THR A 38 28.11 -15.49 -25.87
N VAL A 39 28.89 -14.77 -25.07
CA VAL A 39 28.46 -13.63 -24.26
C VAL A 39 29.31 -12.43 -24.66
N TYR A 40 28.79 -11.22 -24.58
CA TYR A 40 29.51 -10.01 -24.97
C TYR A 40 29.93 -9.19 -23.74
N GLU A 41 31.09 -8.55 -23.78
CA GLU A 41 31.52 -7.68 -22.69
C GLU A 41 30.89 -6.28 -22.80
N ILE A 42 30.53 -5.69 -21.66
CA ILE A 42 30.02 -4.32 -21.57
C ILE A 42 30.55 -3.65 -20.30
N ASP A 43 30.91 -2.37 -20.39
CA ASP A 43 31.36 -1.56 -19.25
C ASP A 43 30.21 -0.72 -18.66
N ALA A 44 30.49 -0.01 -17.57
CA ALA A 44 29.52 0.83 -16.88
C ALA A 44 28.94 1.93 -17.79
N ASP A 45 29.78 2.54 -18.64
CA ASP A 45 29.34 3.56 -19.60
C ASP A 45 28.37 2.99 -20.64
N GLY A 46 28.68 1.81 -21.18
CA GLY A 46 27.82 1.10 -22.11
C GLY A 46 26.47 0.75 -21.52
N ILE A 47 26.45 0.26 -20.27
CA ILE A 47 25.21 -0.07 -19.55
C ILE A 47 24.37 1.19 -19.34
N ALA A 48 24.96 2.26 -18.80
CA ALA A 48 24.26 3.52 -18.59
C ALA A 48 23.71 4.10 -19.90
N ALA A 49 24.52 4.11 -20.96
CA ALA A 49 24.13 4.61 -22.26
C ALA A 49 23.01 3.77 -22.92
N ALA A 50 22.97 2.46 -22.66
CA ALA A 50 21.93 1.56 -23.15
C ALA A 50 20.61 1.74 -22.39
N LEU A 51 20.67 1.88 -21.06
CA LEU A 51 19.52 2.18 -20.21
C LEU A 51 18.90 3.54 -20.53
N ASP A 52 19.74 4.56 -20.71
CA ASP A 52 19.29 5.89 -21.12
C ASP A 52 18.60 5.84 -22.49
N HIS A 53 19.19 5.13 -23.45
CA HIS A 53 18.62 5.01 -24.78
C HIS A 53 17.25 4.34 -24.78
N ILE A 54 17.06 3.24 -24.04
CA ILE A 54 15.78 2.53 -24.03
C ILE A 54 14.69 3.33 -23.30
N ALA A 55 15.06 4.10 -22.27
CA ALA A 55 14.13 4.98 -21.55
C ALA A 55 13.56 6.11 -22.44
N HIS A 56 14.30 6.52 -23.48
CA HIS A 56 13.88 7.53 -24.45
C HIS A 56 13.05 6.96 -25.62
N GLN A 57 12.81 5.65 -25.67
CA GLN A 57 12.02 5.06 -26.74
C GLN A 57 10.53 5.02 -26.44
N PRO A 58 9.67 5.18 -27.46
CA PRO A 58 8.24 5.00 -27.28
C PRO A 58 7.92 3.54 -26.92
N LEU A 59 6.92 3.37 -26.06
CA LEU A 59 6.33 2.05 -25.83
C LEU A 59 5.61 1.57 -27.10
N PRO A 60 5.61 0.26 -27.38
CA PRO A 60 4.88 -0.28 -28.53
C PRO A 60 3.37 -0.08 -28.38
N ASP A 61 2.66 -0.10 -29.51
CA ASP A 61 1.20 -0.06 -29.50
C ASP A 61 0.64 -1.20 -28.62
N PRO A 62 -0.22 -0.91 -27.61
CA PRO A 62 -0.76 -1.92 -26.71
C PRO A 62 -1.43 -3.09 -27.43
N SER A 63 -1.96 -2.87 -28.64
CA SER A 63 -2.55 -3.92 -29.46
C SER A 63 -1.57 -5.00 -29.93
N LEU A 64 -0.26 -4.73 -29.93
CA LEU A 64 0.78 -5.68 -30.33
C LEU A 64 1.23 -6.59 -29.18
N VAL A 65 1.03 -6.14 -27.94
CA VAL A 65 1.47 -6.83 -26.72
C VAL A 65 0.31 -7.34 -25.86
N PHE A 66 -0.90 -6.81 -26.06
CA PHE A 66 -2.12 -7.32 -25.43
C PHE A 66 -2.70 -8.50 -26.24
N PRO A 67 -3.01 -9.65 -25.61
CA PRO A 67 -3.06 -9.90 -24.16
C PRO A 67 -1.84 -10.66 -23.62
N TRP A 68 -0.72 -10.71 -24.34
CA TRP A 68 0.45 -11.54 -23.97
C TRP A 68 0.95 -11.26 -22.55
N PHE A 69 1.08 -10.00 -22.15
CA PHE A 69 1.49 -9.64 -20.77
C PHE A 69 0.51 -10.09 -19.67
N HIS A 70 -0.73 -10.46 -19.99
CA HIS A 70 -1.71 -10.93 -19.01
C HIS A 70 -1.62 -12.44 -18.71
N GLY A 71 -0.70 -13.15 -19.37
CA GLY A 71 -0.47 -14.58 -19.14
C GLY A 71 -1.54 -15.45 -19.81
N LEU A 72 -1.13 -16.26 -20.77
CA LEU A 72 -2.01 -17.02 -21.65
C LEU A 72 -1.55 -18.49 -21.71
N HIS A 73 -1.35 -19.09 -20.54
CA HIS A 73 -0.89 -20.47 -20.44
C HIS A 73 -1.85 -21.44 -21.17
N PRO A 74 -1.37 -22.42 -21.98
CA PRO A 74 -2.21 -23.37 -22.72
C PRO A 74 -3.26 -24.12 -21.90
N CYS A 75 -2.95 -24.44 -20.64
CA CYS A 75 -3.87 -25.11 -19.71
C CYS A 75 -4.91 -24.19 -19.04
N ASN A 76 -4.75 -22.86 -19.10
CA ASN A 76 -5.66 -21.93 -18.44
C ASN A 76 -6.83 -21.55 -19.34
N HIS A 77 -7.81 -22.46 -19.43
CA HIS A 77 -8.97 -22.27 -20.30
C HIS A 77 -9.84 -21.07 -19.91
N ILE A 78 -9.91 -20.70 -18.62
CA ILE A 78 -10.72 -19.56 -18.15
C ILE A 78 -10.12 -18.25 -18.65
N GLN A 79 -8.84 -18.02 -18.37
CA GLN A 79 -8.10 -16.84 -18.80
C GLN A 79 -8.09 -16.73 -20.33
N GLN A 80 -7.82 -17.85 -21.02
CA GLN A 80 -7.88 -17.90 -22.47
C GLN A 80 -9.26 -17.55 -23.01
N ALA A 81 -10.35 -18.15 -22.50
CA ALA A 81 -11.70 -17.87 -22.99
C ALA A 81 -12.07 -16.38 -22.90
N PHE A 82 -11.66 -15.72 -21.82
CA PHE A 82 -11.86 -14.28 -21.65
C PHE A 82 -11.20 -13.46 -22.78
N PHE A 83 -9.95 -13.76 -23.11
CA PHE A 83 -9.21 -13.03 -24.16
C PHE A 83 -9.49 -13.53 -25.59
N ILE A 84 -9.87 -14.80 -25.78
CA ILE A 84 -10.22 -15.43 -27.07
C ILE A 84 -11.42 -14.79 -27.72
N SER A 85 -12.40 -14.36 -26.92
CA SER A 85 -13.59 -13.68 -27.44
C SER A 85 -13.27 -12.40 -28.24
N ARG A 86 -12.04 -11.86 -28.14
CA ARG A 86 -11.69 -10.55 -28.71
C ARG A 86 -10.63 -10.55 -29.82
N ARG A 87 -9.76 -11.57 -30.03
CA ARG A 87 -8.70 -11.54 -31.08
C ARG A 87 -8.22 -12.92 -31.59
N ARG A 88 -7.70 -12.98 -32.83
CA ARG A 88 -7.23 -14.22 -33.52
C ARG A 88 -5.74 -14.59 -33.31
N ASN A 89 -4.89 -13.69 -32.80
CA ASN A 89 -3.44 -13.91 -32.63
C ASN A 89 -3.06 -14.01 -31.13
N ILE A 90 -3.48 -15.07 -30.47
CA ILE A 90 -3.35 -15.22 -29.01
C ILE A 90 -2.13 -16.09 -28.68
N GLY A 91 -1.35 -15.66 -27.68
CA GLY A 91 -0.25 -16.44 -27.12
C GLY A 91 1.06 -16.43 -27.90
N LYS A 92 1.18 -15.63 -28.99
CA LYS A 92 2.48 -15.44 -29.66
C LYS A 92 3.33 -14.42 -28.91
N THR A 93 4.60 -14.73 -28.72
CA THR A 93 5.59 -13.80 -28.18
C THR A 93 5.70 -12.58 -29.12
N PRO A 94 5.52 -11.34 -28.61
CA PRO A 94 5.57 -10.14 -29.44
C PRO A 94 6.96 -9.94 -30.05
N LYS A 95 7.02 -9.71 -31.37
CA LYS A 95 8.28 -9.43 -32.08
C LYS A 95 8.68 -7.95 -32.11
N CYS A 96 7.78 -7.06 -31.68
CA CYS A 96 8.03 -5.62 -31.63
C CYS A 96 8.86 -5.19 -30.41
N LEU A 97 9.00 -6.09 -29.43
CA LEU A 97 9.71 -5.84 -28.18
C LEU A 97 11.20 -6.15 -28.34
N ARG A 98 12.02 -5.26 -27.79
CA ARG A 98 13.44 -5.50 -27.55
C ARG A 98 13.84 -4.73 -26.31
N GLY A 99 13.68 -5.38 -25.15
CA GLY A 99 14.00 -4.79 -23.86
C GLY A 99 15.48 -4.89 -23.48
N ILE A 100 15.81 -4.32 -22.33
CA ILE A 100 17.05 -4.59 -21.60
C ILE A 100 16.65 -5.12 -20.23
N THR A 101 17.23 -6.24 -19.81
CA THR A 101 17.06 -6.79 -18.47
C THR A 101 18.40 -6.86 -17.77
N ILE A 102 18.47 -6.36 -16.54
CA ILE A 102 19.68 -6.37 -15.73
C ILE A 102 19.52 -7.41 -14.64
N VAL A 103 20.48 -8.33 -14.52
CA VAL A 103 20.45 -9.43 -13.57
C VAL A 103 21.67 -9.33 -12.66
N LYS A 104 21.43 -9.26 -11.34
CA LYS A 104 22.51 -9.23 -10.35
C LYS A 104 22.93 -10.66 -9.99
N ALA A 105 24.19 -10.98 -10.22
CA ALA A 105 24.79 -12.24 -9.79
C ALA A 105 24.77 -12.37 -8.26
N GLY A 106 24.53 -13.59 -7.76
CA GLY A 106 24.32 -13.86 -6.33
C GLY A 106 22.92 -13.56 -5.80
N GLY A 107 22.08 -12.80 -6.53
CA GLY A 107 20.66 -12.60 -6.22
C GLY A 107 20.32 -11.67 -5.04
N ASP A 108 21.29 -11.27 -4.22
CA ASP A 108 21.03 -10.32 -3.13
C ASP A 108 20.86 -8.89 -3.65
N LEU A 109 19.63 -8.39 -3.71
CA LEU A 109 19.31 -7.05 -4.19
C LEU A 109 19.36 -5.98 -3.08
N ASN A 110 19.73 -6.33 -1.84
CA ASN A 110 19.77 -5.38 -0.73
C ASN A 110 20.99 -4.45 -0.75
N TYR A 111 21.98 -4.73 -1.58
CA TYR A 111 23.17 -3.89 -1.78
C TYR A 111 23.59 -3.92 -3.24
N ALA A 112 24.37 -2.92 -3.65
CA ALA A 112 24.93 -2.81 -4.98
C ALA A 112 23.91 -3.07 -6.10
N ARG A 113 22.75 -2.40 -6.02
CA ARG A 113 21.60 -2.64 -6.91
C ARG A 113 21.52 -1.57 -7.98
N LEU A 114 21.62 -1.96 -9.25
CA LEU A 114 21.33 -1.09 -10.39
C LEU A 114 19.82 -0.92 -10.62
N LYS A 115 19.44 0.16 -11.30
CA LYS A 115 18.07 0.49 -11.68
C LYS A 115 17.42 -0.66 -12.45
N GLY A 116 16.32 -1.18 -11.90
CA GLY A 116 15.57 -2.29 -12.50
C GLY A 116 16.29 -3.64 -12.48
N ALA A 117 17.37 -3.78 -11.71
CA ALA A 117 18.04 -5.07 -11.54
C ALA A 117 17.16 -6.07 -10.79
N ILE A 118 17.14 -7.30 -11.30
CA ILE A 118 16.38 -8.44 -10.77
C ILE A 118 17.32 -9.56 -10.31
N ALA A 119 16.80 -10.43 -9.46
CA ALA A 119 17.52 -11.62 -9.02
C ALA A 119 17.41 -12.76 -10.07
N PRO A 120 18.38 -13.69 -10.13
CA PRO A 120 18.37 -14.77 -11.13
C PRO A 120 17.12 -15.67 -11.06
N ASP A 121 16.57 -15.86 -9.87
CA ASP A 121 15.39 -16.68 -9.60
C ASP A 121 14.07 -16.05 -10.06
N GLU A 122 14.08 -14.76 -10.42
CA GLU A 122 12.93 -14.12 -11.08
C GLU A 122 12.79 -14.53 -12.56
N LEU A 123 13.86 -15.07 -13.17
CA LEU A 123 13.86 -15.38 -14.60
C LEU A 123 14.27 -16.82 -14.95
N LEU A 124 15.15 -17.45 -14.16
CA LEU A 124 15.69 -18.78 -14.42
C LEU A 124 15.03 -19.84 -13.52
N LEU A 125 14.80 -21.01 -14.10
CA LEU A 125 14.40 -22.19 -13.35
C LEU A 125 15.57 -22.68 -12.48
N GLN A 126 15.34 -22.78 -11.16
CA GLN A 126 16.32 -23.34 -10.22
C GLN A 126 16.37 -24.88 -10.30
N ALA A 127 16.81 -25.41 -11.45
CA ALA A 127 16.99 -26.84 -11.65
C ALA A 127 18.46 -27.15 -11.98
N PRO A 128 19.11 -28.10 -11.27
CA PRO A 128 20.55 -28.36 -11.39
C PRO A 128 20.99 -28.92 -12.75
N ALA A 129 20.05 -29.26 -13.63
CA ALA A 129 20.33 -29.96 -14.89
C ALA A 129 20.10 -29.12 -16.16
N LYS A 130 19.38 -27.98 -16.09
CA LYS A 130 19.04 -27.22 -17.29
C LYS A 130 18.79 -25.75 -16.97
N ALA A 131 19.51 -24.87 -17.65
CA ALA A 131 19.24 -23.43 -17.62
C ALA A 131 18.11 -23.12 -18.60
N GLU A 132 16.91 -22.86 -18.06
CA GLU A 132 15.72 -22.47 -18.82
C GLU A 132 15.05 -21.27 -18.17
N PHE A 133 14.32 -20.49 -18.97
CA PHE A 133 13.46 -19.45 -18.43
C PHE A 133 12.23 -20.04 -17.71
N LEU A 134 11.73 -19.33 -16.72
CA LEU A 134 10.51 -19.69 -15.99
C LEU A 134 9.26 -19.60 -16.87
N GLU A 135 8.44 -20.66 -16.88
CA GLU A 135 7.08 -20.58 -17.40
C GLU A 135 6.17 -19.91 -16.36
N VAL A 136 6.07 -18.59 -16.45
CA VAL A 136 5.37 -17.74 -15.48
C VAL A 136 3.88 -17.59 -15.75
N ASP A 137 3.38 -18.01 -16.91
CA ASP A 137 1.96 -17.85 -17.21
C ASP A 137 1.10 -18.73 -16.28
N PRO A 138 0.10 -18.16 -15.60
CA PRO A 138 -0.68 -18.89 -14.60
C PRO A 138 -1.49 -20.00 -15.26
N LYS A 139 -1.33 -21.23 -14.76
CA LYS A 139 -2.00 -22.43 -15.29
C LYS A 139 -3.48 -22.49 -14.96
N VAL A 140 -3.91 -21.80 -13.91
CA VAL A 140 -5.28 -21.79 -13.37
C VAL A 140 -5.68 -20.41 -12.88
N GLY A 141 -6.99 -20.18 -12.72
CA GLY A 141 -7.53 -18.92 -12.22
C GLY A 141 -7.67 -17.85 -13.29
N PHE A 142 -8.22 -16.71 -12.89
CA PHE A 142 -8.47 -15.55 -13.74
C PHE A 142 -7.91 -14.30 -13.09
N SER A 143 -7.11 -13.53 -13.82
CA SER A 143 -6.62 -12.24 -13.38
C SER A 143 -6.23 -11.38 -14.58
N VAL A 144 -6.81 -10.20 -14.68
CA VAL A 144 -6.39 -9.19 -15.68
C VAL A 144 -5.20 -8.37 -15.21
N ARG A 145 -4.73 -8.57 -13.97
CA ARG A 145 -3.62 -7.84 -13.35
C ARG A 145 -2.50 -8.79 -12.94
N ASN A 146 -2.06 -9.63 -13.86
CA ASN A 146 -0.89 -10.49 -13.62
C ASN A 146 0.40 -9.65 -13.75
N PHE A 147 0.64 -8.70 -12.85
CA PHE A 147 1.86 -7.88 -12.88
C PHE A 147 3.10 -8.70 -12.49
N GLN A 148 2.93 -9.67 -11.60
CA GLN A 148 4.00 -10.52 -11.07
C GLN A 148 4.72 -11.35 -12.13
N ILE A 149 4.12 -11.57 -13.31
CA ILE A 149 4.73 -12.36 -14.39
C ILE A 149 5.45 -11.46 -15.42
N GLN A 150 5.18 -10.15 -15.42
CA GLN A 150 5.60 -9.27 -16.52
C GLN A 150 7.11 -9.07 -16.58
N THR A 151 7.80 -9.08 -15.43
CA THR A 151 9.26 -9.00 -15.35
C THR A 151 9.91 -10.16 -16.11
N ALA A 152 9.58 -11.39 -15.76
CA ALA A 152 10.12 -12.59 -16.42
C ALA A 152 9.76 -12.65 -17.90
N LYS A 153 8.51 -12.31 -18.26
CA LYS A 153 8.09 -12.24 -19.67
C LYS A 153 8.90 -11.21 -20.44
N SER A 154 9.08 -10.01 -19.90
CA SER A 154 9.89 -8.96 -20.52
C SER A 154 11.34 -9.41 -20.70
N ALA A 155 11.90 -10.14 -19.73
CA ALA A 155 13.26 -10.67 -19.82
C ALA A 155 13.45 -11.64 -21.00
N MET A 156 12.43 -12.46 -21.33
CA MET A 156 12.47 -13.37 -22.48
C MET A 156 12.53 -12.67 -23.85
N VAL A 157 12.21 -11.37 -23.90
CA VAL A 157 12.23 -10.52 -25.10
C VAL A 157 13.22 -9.36 -24.96
N SER A 158 14.29 -9.56 -24.18
CA SER A 158 15.28 -8.54 -23.87
C SER A 158 16.71 -9.03 -24.13
N ASP A 159 17.59 -8.08 -24.46
CA ASP A 159 19.03 -8.27 -24.26
C ASP A 159 19.29 -8.27 -22.74
N ILE A 160 20.05 -9.26 -22.25
CA ILE A 160 20.22 -9.48 -20.81
C ILE A 160 21.64 -9.14 -20.38
N ILE A 161 21.78 -8.24 -19.42
CA ILE A 161 23.06 -7.82 -18.84
C ILE A 161 23.22 -8.49 -17.48
N VAL A 162 24.33 -9.20 -17.28
CA VAL A 162 24.69 -9.81 -15.99
C VAL A 162 25.83 -9.02 -15.37
N TYR A 163 25.66 -8.59 -14.12
CA TYR A 163 26.68 -7.89 -13.34
C TYR A 163 26.79 -8.51 -11.94
N GLY A 164 27.92 -8.33 -11.28
CA GLY A 164 28.13 -8.78 -9.91
C GLY A 164 29.56 -8.58 -9.45
N GLU A 165 29.79 -8.59 -8.14
CA GLU A 165 31.11 -8.41 -7.55
C GLU A 165 32.00 -9.65 -7.74
N ASP A 166 31.42 -10.84 -7.59
CA ASP A 166 32.11 -12.10 -7.89
C ASP A 166 32.07 -12.36 -9.40
N GLY A 167 33.20 -12.08 -10.07
CA GLY A 167 33.36 -12.29 -11.50
C GLY A 167 33.24 -13.76 -11.95
N VAL A 168 33.45 -14.74 -11.06
CA VAL A 168 33.25 -16.17 -11.38
C VAL A 168 31.76 -16.49 -11.39
N GLU A 169 31.04 -16.02 -10.37
CA GLU A 169 29.59 -16.20 -10.26
C GLU A 169 28.85 -15.45 -11.39
N ALA A 170 29.26 -14.23 -11.71
CA ALA A 170 28.71 -13.47 -12.83
C ALA A 170 28.93 -14.18 -14.18
N GLN A 171 30.11 -14.78 -14.39
CA GLN A 171 30.38 -15.58 -15.60
C GLN A 171 29.54 -16.87 -15.65
N ARG A 172 29.37 -17.56 -14.52
CA ARG A 172 28.51 -18.74 -14.41
C ARG A 172 27.08 -18.39 -14.79
N LEU A 173 26.54 -17.33 -14.19
CA LEU A 173 25.18 -16.86 -14.45
C LEU A 173 25.01 -16.38 -15.90
N ALA A 174 25.97 -15.62 -16.46
CA ALA A 174 25.90 -15.18 -17.86
C ALA A 174 25.85 -16.37 -18.84
N LYS A 175 26.58 -17.44 -18.55
CA LYS A 175 26.51 -18.69 -19.32
C LYS A 175 25.13 -19.35 -19.21
N GLU A 176 24.54 -19.40 -18.02
CA GLU A 176 23.20 -19.96 -17.79
C GLU A 176 22.12 -19.15 -18.51
N VAL A 177 22.18 -17.82 -18.43
CA VAL A 177 21.27 -16.91 -19.14
C VAL A 177 21.40 -17.09 -20.67
N ALA A 178 22.62 -17.16 -21.20
CA ALA A 178 22.83 -17.37 -22.64
C ALA A 178 22.30 -18.73 -23.11
N ALA A 179 22.46 -19.78 -22.30
CA ALA A 179 21.88 -21.09 -22.57
C ALA A 179 20.34 -21.06 -22.55
N ALA A 180 19.73 -20.35 -21.59
CA ALA A 180 18.28 -20.19 -21.50
C ALA A 180 17.71 -19.40 -22.68
N GLN A 181 18.37 -18.31 -23.11
CA GLN A 181 17.98 -17.57 -24.32
C GLN A 181 18.04 -18.45 -25.58
N GLN A 182 19.09 -19.28 -25.72
CA GLN A 182 19.20 -20.19 -26.86
C GLN A 182 18.10 -21.27 -26.83
N ALA A 183 17.91 -21.95 -25.69
CA ALA A 183 16.87 -22.97 -25.54
C ALA A 183 15.47 -22.40 -25.79
N TRP A 184 15.21 -21.16 -25.36
CA TRP A 184 13.97 -20.46 -25.64
C TRP A 184 13.75 -20.21 -27.13
N ARG A 185 14.79 -19.76 -27.86
CA ARG A 185 14.72 -19.59 -29.31
C ARG A 185 14.47 -20.91 -30.03
N ASP A 186 15.25 -21.95 -29.71
CA ASP A 186 15.14 -23.28 -30.34
C ASP A 186 13.72 -23.83 -30.17
N ALA A 187 13.14 -23.74 -28.97
CA ALA A 187 11.78 -24.18 -28.69
C ALA A 187 10.69 -23.39 -29.45
N HIS A 188 10.96 -22.15 -29.86
CA HIS A 188 10.05 -21.36 -30.69
C HIS A 188 10.22 -21.66 -32.18
N GLU A 189 11.46 -21.87 -32.64
CA GLU A 189 11.76 -22.29 -34.00
C GLU A 189 11.15 -23.66 -34.32
N GLU A 190 11.21 -24.62 -33.38
CA GLU A 190 10.52 -25.92 -33.49
C GLU A 190 9.00 -25.78 -33.66
N LYS A 191 8.40 -24.71 -33.12
CA LYS A 191 6.98 -24.37 -33.26
C LYS A 191 6.68 -23.49 -34.49
N GLY A 192 7.68 -23.24 -35.35
CA GLY A 192 7.56 -22.39 -36.53
C GLY A 192 7.40 -20.89 -36.20
N GLN A 193 7.91 -20.45 -35.05
CA GLN A 193 7.87 -19.05 -34.62
C GLN A 193 9.27 -18.45 -34.60
N GLU A 194 9.59 -17.63 -35.60
CA GLU A 194 10.86 -16.90 -35.62
C GLU A 194 10.87 -15.76 -34.59
N LEU A 195 11.77 -15.81 -33.61
CA LEU A 195 11.99 -14.73 -32.65
C LEU A 195 13.21 -13.89 -33.03
N PRO A 196 13.23 -12.58 -32.68
CA PRO A 196 14.45 -11.80 -32.75
C PRO A 196 15.58 -12.43 -31.93
N GLN A 197 16.82 -12.22 -32.39
CA GLN A 197 18.00 -12.63 -31.63
C GLN A 197 18.28 -11.63 -30.50
N TYR A 198 18.08 -12.07 -29.27
CA TYR A 198 18.53 -11.40 -28.05
C TYR A 198 19.90 -11.94 -27.60
N ASN A 199 20.70 -11.08 -26.98
CA ASN A 199 22.06 -11.42 -26.57
C ASN A 199 22.26 -11.26 -25.07
N THR A 200 23.25 -11.98 -24.53
CA THR A 200 23.69 -11.85 -23.14
C THR A 200 24.98 -11.02 -23.09
N PHE A 201 25.04 -10.10 -22.14
CA PHE A 201 26.19 -9.25 -21.86
C PHE A 201 26.71 -9.49 -20.44
N LEU A 202 28.03 -9.48 -20.27
CA LEU A 202 28.71 -9.57 -18.99
C LEU A 202 29.34 -8.21 -18.68
N CYS A 203 28.94 -7.62 -17.56
CA CYS A 203 29.54 -6.40 -17.04
C CYS A 203 30.98 -6.67 -16.62
N THR A 204 31.92 -5.89 -17.16
CA THR A 204 33.34 -5.95 -16.79
C THR A 204 33.73 -4.91 -15.74
N SER A 205 32.92 -3.87 -15.57
CA SER A 205 33.11 -2.80 -14.60
C SER A 205 32.77 -3.24 -13.17
N PRO A 206 33.61 -2.88 -12.17
CA PRO A 206 33.27 -3.04 -10.76
C PRO A 206 32.15 -2.07 -10.32
N PHE A 207 31.46 -2.39 -9.24
CA PHE A 207 30.27 -1.62 -8.82
C PHE A 207 30.58 -0.17 -8.43
N ASN A 208 31.72 0.09 -7.79
CA ASN A 208 32.14 1.44 -7.40
C ASN A 208 32.22 2.42 -8.59
N GLU A 209 32.51 1.91 -9.78
CA GLU A 209 32.56 2.71 -11.00
C GLU A 209 31.17 3.27 -11.38
N PHE A 210 30.09 2.53 -11.09
CA PHE A 210 28.72 3.03 -11.24
C PHE A 210 28.40 4.10 -10.20
N GLU A 211 28.82 3.90 -8.95
CA GLU A 211 28.60 4.87 -7.87
C GLU A 211 29.30 6.21 -8.16
N GLU A 212 30.51 6.17 -8.72
CA GLU A 212 31.30 7.35 -9.04
C GLU A 212 30.85 8.06 -10.31
N ARG A 213 30.53 7.31 -11.38
CA ARG A 213 30.34 7.88 -12.73
C ARG A 213 28.88 7.94 -13.18
N HIS A 214 28.04 7.02 -12.70
CA HIS A 214 26.63 6.86 -13.12
C HIS A 214 25.69 6.71 -11.92
N PRO A 215 25.69 7.64 -10.94
CA PRO A 215 24.90 7.52 -9.72
C PRO A 215 23.38 7.52 -9.98
N ASP A 216 22.94 8.00 -11.14
CA ASP A 216 21.53 8.06 -11.57
C ASP A 216 20.92 6.70 -11.90
N ILE A 217 21.74 5.66 -12.12
CA ILE A 217 21.29 4.29 -12.33
C ILE A 217 21.58 3.36 -11.15
N VAL A 218 22.09 3.89 -10.04
CA VAL A 218 22.33 3.13 -8.80
C VAL A 218 21.13 3.30 -7.87
N ALA A 219 20.35 2.24 -7.66
CA ALA A 219 19.20 2.25 -6.75
C ALA A 219 19.63 2.09 -5.29
N THR A 220 20.54 1.15 -5.04
CA THR A 220 21.10 0.87 -3.71
C THR A 220 22.62 0.84 -3.79
N ASP A 221 23.27 1.57 -2.88
CA ASP A 221 24.73 1.65 -2.82
C ASP A 221 25.36 0.33 -2.32
N SER A 222 26.69 0.24 -2.38
CA SER A 222 27.49 -0.89 -1.89
C SER A 222 27.35 -1.17 -0.39
N ARG A 223 26.80 -0.21 0.38
CA ARG A 223 26.54 -0.33 1.83
C ARG A 223 25.08 -0.72 2.13
N GLY A 224 24.26 -0.91 1.11
CA GLY A 224 22.84 -1.27 1.26
C GLY A 224 21.90 -0.08 1.52
N GLN A 225 22.36 1.15 1.29
CA GLN A 225 21.53 2.34 1.46
C GLN A 225 20.89 2.74 0.13
N MET A 226 19.60 3.07 0.17
CA MET A 226 18.91 3.64 -0.99
C MET A 226 19.51 5.00 -1.34
N THR A 227 19.87 5.21 -2.60
CA THR A 227 20.54 6.45 -3.02
C THR A 227 19.59 7.63 -3.21
N GLY A 228 18.29 7.36 -3.34
CA GLY A 228 17.27 8.35 -3.75
C GLY A 228 17.41 8.86 -5.19
N ARG A 229 18.34 8.28 -5.99
CA ARG A 229 18.58 8.67 -7.39
C ARG A 229 17.69 7.93 -8.37
N VAL A 230 17.30 6.71 -8.01
CA VAL A 230 16.36 5.87 -8.76
C VAL A 230 15.05 5.82 -7.99
N MET A 231 13.95 6.12 -8.67
CA MET A 231 12.61 6.01 -8.08
C MET A 231 12.26 4.54 -7.86
N ASP A 232 12.02 4.18 -6.61
CA ASP A 232 11.37 2.93 -6.23
C ASP A 232 9.89 3.24 -5.97
N PHE A 233 9.01 2.74 -6.84
CA PHE A 233 7.58 3.04 -6.77
C PHE A 233 6.92 2.50 -5.49
N PHE A 234 7.37 1.37 -4.94
CA PHE A 234 6.79 0.83 -3.71
C PHE A 234 7.21 1.66 -2.50
N HIS A 235 8.48 2.07 -2.45
CA HIS A 235 8.96 2.97 -1.41
C HIS A 235 8.30 4.35 -1.52
N GLN A 236 8.17 4.89 -2.74
CA GLN A 236 7.50 6.17 -2.97
C GLN A 236 6.02 6.10 -2.59
N GLU A 237 5.30 5.04 -2.98
CA GLU A 237 3.90 4.82 -2.57
C GLU A 237 3.78 4.78 -1.05
N ARG A 238 4.66 4.04 -0.36
CA ARG A 238 4.69 4.00 1.11
C ARG A 238 4.92 5.39 1.72
N LEU A 239 5.86 6.15 1.18
CA LEU A 239 6.17 7.51 1.64
C LEU A 239 5.01 8.48 1.42
N GLU A 240 4.43 8.49 0.22
CA GLU A 240 3.30 9.35 -0.13
C GLU A 240 2.07 9.01 0.71
N MET A 241 1.79 7.72 0.92
CA MET A 241 0.71 7.25 1.77
C MET A 241 0.90 7.71 3.23
N CYS A 242 2.09 7.47 3.83
CA CYS A 242 2.38 7.93 5.19
C CYS A 242 2.35 9.46 5.32
N THR A 243 2.72 10.18 4.26
CA THR A 243 2.64 11.64 4.21
C THR A 243 1.19 12.13 4.19
N MET A 244 0.36 11.51 3.35
CA MET A 244 -1.07 11.80 3.23
C MET A 244 -1.81 11.55 4.54
N THR A 245 -1.43 10.52 5.28
CA THR A 245 -2.13 10.09 6.50
C THR A 245 -1.39 10.48 7.77
N LYS A 246 -0.33 11.29 7.65
CA LYS A 246 0.54 11.75 8.74
C LYS A 246 -0.26 12.03 10.00
N ALA A 247 0.25 11.55 11.13
CA ALA A 247 -0.46 11.62 12.40
C ALA A 247 -0.96 13.04 12.68
N SER A 248 -2.29 13.18 12.81
CA SER A 248 -2.94 14.46 13.12
C SER A 248 -3.99 14.28 14.21
N GLU A 249 -4.15 15.32 15.03
CA GLU A 249 -5.06 15.29 16.16
C GLU A 249 -6.51 15.31 15.68
N ILE A 250 -7.27 14.29 16.06
CA ILE A 250 -8.70 14.20 15.76
C ILE A 250 -9.53 14.82 16.89
N HIS A 251 -9.09 14.68 18.14
CA HIS A 251 -9.66 15.29 19.34
C HIS A 251 -8.55 15.45 20.40
N HIS A 252 -8.79 16.20 21.47
CA HIS A 252 -7.82 16.50 22.54
C HIS A 252 -6.98 15.27 22.91
N ASN A 253 -5.66 15.35 22.69
CA ASN A 253 -4.65 14.33 22.92
C ASN A 253 -4.84 12.97 22.22
N VAL A 254 -5.76 12.86 21.25
CA VAL A 254 -5.97 11.65 20.45
C VAL A 254 -5.69 11.92 18.98
N TRP A 255 -4.74 11.15 18.46
CA TRP A 255 -4.19 11.27 17.12
C TRP A 255 -4.55 10.05 16.29
N LEU A 256 -4.72 10.25 14.98
CA LEU A 256 -4.93 9.18 14.01
C LEU A 256 -3.82 9.27 12.97
N GLY A 257 -3.18 8.16 12.62
CA GLY A 257 -2.04 8.16 11.69
C GLY A 257 -1.52 6.78 11.30
N PRO A 258 -0.51 6.72 10.41
CA PRO A 258 0.14 5.46 10.06
C PRO A 258 0.96 4.91 11.22
N THR A 259 1.22 3.61 11.21
CA THR A 259 2.19 2.98 12.12
C THR A 259 3.52 3.72 12.02
N PRO A 260 4.08 4.22 13.14
CA PRO A 260 5.37 4.91 13.14
C PRO A 260 6.47 4.03 12.56
N ASP A 261 7.12 4.50 11.51
CA ASP A 261 8.16 3.76 10.79
C ASP A 261 9.41 4.67 10.64
N PRO A 262 10.47 4.44 11.44
CA PRO A 262 11.70 5.21 11.38
C PRO A 262 12.42 5.15 10.02
N ALA A 263 12.16 4.13 9.20
CA ALA A 263 12.73 4.03 7.86
C ALA A 263 12.07 5.02 6.87
N ILE A 264 10.84 5.46 7.17
CA ILE A 264 10.06 6.39 6.35
C ILE A 264 10.15 7.82 6.90
N ASP A 265 10.07 7.98 8.22
CA ASP A 265 10.24 9.26 8.89
C ASP A 265 11.41 9.19 9.90
N PRO A 266 12.63 9.56 9.48
CA PRO A 266 13.80 9.55 10.34
C PRO A 266 13.67 10.46 11.58
N SER A 267 12.75 11.44 11.58
CA SER A 267 12.53 12.29 12.75
C SER A 267 11.99 11.51 13.96
N LEU A 268 11.40 10.33 13.73
CA LEU A 268 10.96 9.41 14.78
C LEU A 268 12.14 8.82 15.58
N LEU A 269 13.36 8.80 15.04
CA LEU A 269 14.56 8.33 15.76
C LEU A 269 15.07 9.37 16.77
N GLU A 270 14.74 10.65 16.56
CA GLU A 270 15.18 11.75 17.42
C GLU A 270 14.14 12.14 18.48
N SER A 271 12.87 11.76 18.29
CA SER A 271 11.79 12.03 19.24
C SER A 271 11.52 10.83 20.15
N ASP A 272 12.20 10.77 21.30
CA ASP A 272 12.14 9.62 22.21
C ASP A 272 10.74 9.25 22.74
N GLU A 273 9.73 10.14 22.74
CA GLU A 273 8.37 9.79 23.19
C GLU A 273 7.31 10.74 22.58
N GLN A 274 6.81 10.48 21.36
CA GLN A 274 5.71 11.30 20.80
C GLN A 274 4.34 10.97 21.40
N PHE A 275 4.11 9.71 21.78
CA PHE A 275 2.83 9.20 22.29
C PHE A 275 3.05 8.33 23.53
N ASP A 276 2.13 8.41 24.51
CA ASP A 276 2.14 7.56 25.70
C ASP A 276 1.52 6.18 25.42
N ILE A 277 0.55 6.12 24.49
CA ILE A 277 -0.21 4.92 24.15
C ILE A 277 -0.34 4.80 22.64
N LEU A 278 -0.06 3.61 22.10
CA LEU A 278 -0.27 3.25 20.71
C LEU A 278 -1.32 2.16 20.61
N ILE A 279 -2.32 2.38 19.76
CA ILE A 279 -3.41 1.44 19.50
C ILE A 279 -3.33 1.02 18.05
N GLU A 280 -2.82 -0.19 17.82
CA GLU A 280 -2.72 -0.81 16.51
C GLU A 280 -4.06 -1.46 16.14
N CYS A 281 -4.71 -0.96 15.10
CA CYS A 281 -5.88 -1.58 14.51
C CYS A 281 -5.42 -2.65 13.51
N SER A 282 -5.74 -3.91 13.76
CA SER A 282 -5.39 -5.03 12.88
C SER A 282 -6.36 -6.20 13.02
N ASP A 283 -6.36 -7.13 12.06
CA ASP A 283 -7.21 -8.34 12.09
C ASP A 283 -6.96 -9.24 13.32
N LEU A 284 -5.76 -9.13 13.92
CA LEU A 284 -5.39 -9.87 15.12
C LEU A 284 -5.68 -9.11 16.42
N GLY A 285 -6.10 -7.84 16.31
CA GLY A 285 -6.42 -6.97 17.42
C GLY A 285 -7.60 -7.48 18.25
N ARG A 286 -7.59 -7.18 19.56
CA ARG A 286 -8.63 -7.64 20.50
C ARG A 286 -9.10 -6.49 21.37
N LEU A 287 -10.41 -6.42 21.58
CA LEU A 287 -11.01 -5.46 22.51
C LEU A 287 -10.55 -5.78 23.94
N ASN A 288 -9.73 -4.91 24.53
CA ASN A 288 -9.28 -5.06 25.91
C ASN A 288 -9.29 -3.72 26.65
N ALA A 289 -10.50 -3.24 26.93
CA ALA A 289 -10.72 -2.01 27.69
C ALA A 289 -10.16 -2.08 29.13
N ALA A 290 -10.02 -3.28 29.71
CA ALA A 290 -9.49 -3.45 31.06
C ALA A 290 -8.04 -2.96 31.21
N ILE A 291 -7.23 -3.05 30.16
CA ILE A 291 -5.86 -2.51 30.19
C ILE A 291 -5.91 -0.97 30.21
N LEU A 292 -6.77 -0.35 29.39
CA LEU A 292 -6.95 1.10 29.39
C LEU A 292 -7.44 1.62 30.74
N GLN A 293 -8.38 0.91 31.38
CA GLN A 293 -8.82 1.16 32.74
C GLN A 293 -7.66 1.10 33.74
N ALA A 294 -6.87 0.02 33.72
CA ALA A 294 -5.75 -0.15 34.64
C ALA A 294 -4.71 0.98 34.51
N ILE A 295 -4.48 1.48 33.29
CA ILE A 295 -3.62 2.64 33.02
C ILE A 295 -4.21 3.90 33.63
N ALA A 296 -5.52 4.13 33.48
CA ALA A 296 -6.19 5.30 34.03
C ALA A 296 -6.17 5.33 35.57
N GLU A 297 -6.26 4.14 36.19
CA GLU A 297 -6.19 3.93 37.65
C GLU A 297 -4.76 4.02 38.21
N GLY A 298 -3.75 4.26 37.37
CA GLY A 298 -2.36 4.50 37.80
C GLY A 298 -1.49 3.25 37.88
N THR A 299 -1.91 2.12 37.30
CA THR A 299 -1.05 0.93 37.18
C THR A 299 0.13 1.24 36.27
N ASN A 300 1.34 1.25 36.83
CA ASN A 300 2.55 1.53 36.07
C ASN A 300 2.99 0.26 35.32
N LEU A 301 2.69 0.20 34.02
CA LEU A 301 3.02 -0.95 33.15
C LEU A 301 4.52 -1.08 32.81
N GLY A 302 5.40 -0.23 33.34
CA GLY A 302 6.86 -0.36 33.25
C GLY A 302 7.47 -0.03 31.88
N GLU A 303 6.78 -0.37 30.78
CA GLU A 303 7.19 -0.07 29.41
C GLU A 303 6.37 1.09 28.84
N ARG A 304 7.05 2.14 28.38
CA ARG A 304 6.47 3.23 27.60
C ARG A 304 7.13 3.23 26.21
N PRO A 305 6.36 3.44 25.14
CA PRO A 305 4.90 3.59 25.12
C PRO A 305 4.16 2.26 25.35
N VAL A 306 2.89 2.34 25.76
CA VAL A 306 2.04 1.15 25.91
C VAL A 306 1.43 0.78 24.56
N TYR A 307 1.61 -0.47 24.13
CA TYR A 307 1.04 -1.00 22.89
C TYR A 307 -0.21 -1.82 23.14
N LEU A 308 -1.29 -1.49 22.43
CA LEU A 308 -2.58 -2.16 22.50
C LEU A 308 -3.05 -2.51 21.09
N GLY A 309 -3.77 -3.62 20.95
CA GLY A 309 -4.43 -3.98 19.71
C GLY A 309 -5.92 -3.62 19.75
N PHE A 310 -6.49 -3.27 18.60
CA PHE A 310 -7.93 -3.11 18.40
C PHE A 310 -8.34 -3.81 17.10
N PRO A 311 -9.55 -4.41 17.01
CA PRO A 311 -9.99 -5.08 15.78
C PRO A 311 -9.98 -4.12 14.58
N SER A 312 -9.48 -4.58 13.44
CA SER A 312 -9.49 -3.82 12.18
C SER A 312 -10.92 -3.46 11.74
N SER A 313 -11.05 -2.34 11.04
CA SER A 313 -12.26 -2.01 10.28
C SER A 313 -12.65 -3.18 9.37
N GLY A 314 -13.93 -3.53 9.33
CA GLY A 314 -14.45 -4.64 8.54
C GLY A 314 -14.37 -6.03 9.18
N SER A 315 -13.64 -6.20 10.30
CA SER A 315 -13.53 -7.50 10.98
C SER A 315 -14.78 -7.92 11.77
N ILE A 316 -15.58 -6.95 12.23
CA ILE A 316 -16.81 -7.19 13.01
C ILE A 316 -18.00 -7.24 12.05
N MET A 317 -18.51 -8.44 11.78
CA MET A 317 -19.51 -8.66 10.72
C MET A 317 -20.96 -8.69 11.24
N PRO A 318 -21.92 -8.00 10.57
CA PRO A 318 -23.36 -8.20 10.79
C PRO A 318 -23.83 -9.59 10.34
N PRO A 319 -24.89 -10.18 10.94
CA PRO A 319 -25.68 -9.74 12.10
C PRO A 319 -25.16 -10.32 13.43
N THR A 320 -23.95 -10.85 13.42
CA THR A 320 -23.40 -11.72 14.47
C THR A 320 -22.61 -10.99 15.55
N TRP A 321 -22.53 -9.66 15.51
CA TRP A 321 -21.83 -8.94 16.58
C TRP A 321 -22.56 -9.10 17.90
N SER A 322 -21.79 -9.50 18.90
CA SER A 322 -22.25 -9.68 20.26
C SER A 322 -22.43 -8.33 20.95
N GLN A 323 -23.29 -8.27 21.96
CA GLN A 323 -23.33 -7.09 22.85
C GLN A 323 -21.96 -6.81 23.46
N ALA A 324 -21.14 -7.85 23.67
CA ALA A 324 -19.78 -7.71 24.19
C ALA A 324 -18.84 -6.91 23.26
N GLU A 325 -19.00 -7.01 21.93
CA GLU A 325 -18.21 -6.19 20.99
C GLU A 325 -18.64 -4.72 21.05
N ALA A 326 -19.95 -4.46 21.07
CA ALA A 326 -20.47 -3.11 21.25
C ALA A 326 -20.00 -2.51 22.58
N ASP A 327 -20.14 -3.25 23.69
CA ASP A 327 -19.68 -2.84 25.02
C ASP A 327 -18.17 -2.59 25.04
N GLY A 328 -17.38 -3.43 24.36
CA GLY A 328 -15.94 -3.27 24.24
C GLY A 328 -15.54 -2.01 23.47
N ILE A 329 -16.25 -1.66 22.39
CA ILE A 329 -16.04 -0.41 21.64
C ILE A 329 -16.38 0.80 22.52
N MET A 330 -17.52 0.76 23.22
CA MET A 330 -17.98 1.83 24.11
C MET A 330 -16.99 2.08 25.25
N GLU A 331 -16.60 1.03 25.97
CA GLU A 331 -15.64 1.14 27.06
C GLU A 331 -14.27 1.60 26.55
N THR A 332 -13.83 1.13 25.37
CA THR A 332 -12.61 1.65 24.74
C THR A 332 -12.71 3.16 24.54
N CYS A 333 -13.76 3.66 23.88
CA CYS A 333 -13.93 5.10 23.62
C CYS A 333 -13.93 5.94 24.91
N LYS A 334 -14.64 5.47 25.93
CA LYS A 334 -14.70 6.09 27.26
C LYS A 334 -13.32 6.16 27.94
N TRP A 335 -12.57 5.07 27.95
CA TRP A 335 -11.24 5.08 28.56
C TRP A 335 -10.23 5.90 27.77
N LEU A 336 -10.30 5.91 26.44
CA LEU A 336 -9.48 6.82 25.63
C LEU A 336 -9.76 8.27 25.96
N TYR A 337 -11.04 8.65 26.09
CA TYR A 337 -11.41 10.00 26.48
C TYR A 337 -10.88 10.35 27.87
N ASN A 338 -11.07 9.47 28.86
CA ASN A 338 -10.60 9.69 30.22
C ASN A 338 -9.07 9.86 30.28
N LEU A 339 -8.32 8.98 29.63
CA LEU A 339 -6.86 9.03 29.56
C LEU A 339 -6.36 10.31 28.86
N ALA A 340 -7.01 10.69 27.77
CA ALA A 340 -6.67 11.90 27.01
C ALA A 340 -6.89 13.20 27.81
N HIS A 341 -7.90 13.23 28.69
CA HIS A 341 -8.27 14.39 29.50
C HIS A 341 -7.79 14.30 30.96
N GLY A 342 -7.03 13.25 31.32
CA GLY A 342 -6.53 13.04 32.68
C GLY A 342 -7.64 12.82 33.72
N ILE A 343 -8.78 12.25 33.32
CA ILE A 343 -9.91 11.97 34.20
C ILE A 343 -9.69 10.62 34.86
N VAL A 344 -9.57 10.61 36.19
CA VAL A 344 -9.61 9.38 36.98
C VAL A 344 -11.06 9.18 37.44
N PRO A 345 -11.78 8.15 36.97
CA PRO A 345 -13.09 7.86 37.51
C PRO A 345 -12.93 7.52 39.00
N CYS A 346 -13.64 8.26 39.85
CA CYS A 346 -13.72 7.95 41.26
C CYS A 346 -14.32 6.55 41.36
N ALA A 347 -13.60 5.59 41.95
CA ALA A 347 -14.15 4.26 42.21
C ALA A 347 -15.51 4.48 42.88
N SER A 348 -16.58 4.04 42.21
CA SER A 348 -17.89 4.02 42.82
C SER A 348 -17.68 3.34 44.16
N SER A 349 -17.93 4.06 45.25
CA SER A 349 -18.02 3.50 46.58
C SER A 349 -18.79 2.19 46.43
N THR A 350 -18.08 1.08 46.61
CA THR A 350 -18.75 -0.17 46.95
C THR A 350 -19.74 0.24 48.03
N LEU A 351 -21.03 0.08 47.73
CA LEU A 351 -22.05 0.02 48.75
C LEU A 351 -21.68 -1.20 49.60
N ASP A 352 -20.70 -1.03 50.48
CA ASP A 352 -20.65 -1.73 51.73
C ASP A 352 -21.86 -1.20 52.49
N THR A 353 -23.03 -1.74 52.17
CA THR A 353 -24.13 -1.82 53.11
C THR A 353 -23.54 -2.56 54.30
N ASP A 354 -23.10 -1.79 55.30
CA ASP A 354 -22.89 -2.35 56.61
C ASP A 354 -24.21 -2.97 57.08
N VAL A 355 -24.08 -3.97 57.93
CA VAL A 355 -25.18 -4.83 58.35
C VAL A 355 -26.14 -4.10 59.31
N GLU A 356 -26.04 -2.77 59.40
CA GLU A 356 -26.77 -1.89 60.32
C GLU A 356 -27.45 -0.69 59.64
N GLY A 357 -27.79 -0.75 58.35
CA GLY A 357 -28.97 -0.04 57.82
C GLY A 357 -29.07 1.49 58.03
N ASP A 358 -27.97 2.21 58.25
CA ASP A 358 -27.96 3.67 58.30
C ASP A 358 -27.38 4.21 56.99
N SER A 359 -28.19 4.98 56.26
CA SER A 359 -27.76 5.63 55.02
C SER A 359 -26.77 6.76 55.32
N PRO A 360 -25.53 6.74 54.81
CA PRO A 360 -24.64 7.88 54.95
C PRO A 360 -25.16 9.06 54.10
N MET A 361 -25.14 10.25 54.69
CA MET A 361 -25.51 11.52 54.05
C MET A 361 -24.74 11.73 52.72
N PRO A 362 -25.36 12.32 51.69
CA PRO A 362 -24.68 12.61 50.42
C PRO A 362 -23.57 13.63 50.66
N PHE A 363 -22.32 13.18 50.62
CA PHE A 363 -21.18 14.07 50.52
C PHE A 363 -21.22 14.77 49.16
N PRO A 364 -20.88 16.07 49.07
CA PRO A 364 -20.82 16.76 47.78
C PRO A 364 -19.83 16.04 46.86
N ALA A 365 -20.22 15.86 45.59
CA ALA A 365 -19.43 15.20 44.57
C ALA A 365 -17.98 15.68 44.61
N VAL A 366 -17.07 14.78 44.96
CA VAL A 366 -15.63 15.03 44.94
C VAL A 366 -15.25 15.29 43.49
N GLU A 367 -14.66 16.46 43.19
CA GLU A 367 -14.17 16.76 41.85
C GLU A 367 -13.20 15.66 41.39
N PRO A 368 -13.28 15.18 40.14
CA PRO A 368 -12.42 14.12 39.65
C PRO A 368 -10.95 14.51 39.84
N MET A 369 -10.17 13.67 40.52
CA MET A 369 -8.74 13.86 40.67
C MET A 369 -8.11 13.87 39.28
N LYS A 370 -7.51 15.00 38.89
CA LYS A 370 -6.82 15.14 37.60
C LYS A 370 -5.50 14.39 37.62
N SER A 371 -5.36 13.38 36.77
CA SER A 371 -4.10 12.70 36.49
C SER A 371 -3.36 13.35 35.31
N ARG A 372 -2.15 12.86 34.99
CA ARG A 372 -1.43 13.30 33.80
C ARG A 372 -2.19 12.84 32.54
N GLU A 373 -2.56 13.81 31.72
CA GLU A 373 -3.09 13.60 30.37
C GLU A 373 -2.14 12.76 29.51
N LYS A 374 -2.70 11.86 28.70
CA LYS A 374 -1.97 10.91 27.87
C LYS A 374 -2.16 11.21 26.40
N LYS A 375 -1.07 11.26 25.64
CA LYS A 375 -1.10 11.33 24.18
C LYS A 375 -1.31 9.94 23.61
N ILE A 376 -2.37 9.76 22.83
CA ILE A 376 -2.78 8.48 22.27
C ILE A 376 -2.68 8.56 20.75
N LEU A 377 -2.06 7.56 20.12
CA LEU A 377 -2.09 7.36 18.68
C LEU A 377 -2.91 6.11 18.35
N ILE A 378 -3.98 6.29 17.59
CA ILE A 378 -4.67 5.20 16.89
C ILE A 378 -4.00 5.06 15.53
N HIS A 379 -3.49 3.86 15.22
CA HIS A 379 -2.77 3.64 13.98
C HIS A 379 -3.06 2.30 13.33
N CYS A 380 -2.78 2.26 12.04
CA CYS A 380 -2.66 1.04 11.25
C CYS A 380 -1.58 1.27 10.18
N THR A 381 -1.26 0.24 9.40
CA THR A 381 -0.12 0.32 8.47
C THR A 381 -0.17 1.55 7.55
N ASP A 382 -1.30 1.82 6.90
CA ASP A 382 -1.51 2.97 6.02
C ASP A 382 -2.09 4.21 6.73
N GLY A 383 -2.54 4.06 7.96
CA GLY A 383 -3.08 5.12 8.81
C GLY A 383 -4.53 5.51 8.56
N TYR A 384 -5.26 4.74 7.74
CA TYR A 384 -6.66 5.02 7.48
C TYR A 384 -7.54 3.81 7.16
N THR A 385 -7.01 2.64 6.78
CA THR A 385 -7.88 1.49 6.44
C THR A 385 -8.38 0.80 7.69
N GLU A 386 -7.48 0.16 8.45
CA GLU A 386 -7.90 -0.67 9.59
C GLU A 386 -8.34 0.18 10.79
N SER A 387 -7.89 1.43 10.90
CA SER A 387 -8.19 2.32 12.02
C SER A 387 -9.52 3.10 11.91
N THR A 388 -10.25 2.95 10.80
CA THR A 388 -11.44 3.75 10.50
C THR A 388 -12.55 3.56 11.54
N LEU A 389 -12.91 2.32 11.86
CA LEU A 389 -13.97 2.01 12.82
C LEU A 389 -13.74 2.68 14.19
N LEU A 390 -12.55 2.49 14.77
CA LEU A 390 -12.22 3.08 16.07
C LEU A 390 -12.14 4.61 15.99
N GLY A 391 -11.52 5.15 14.94
CA GLY A 391 -11.40 6.59 14.76
C GLY A 391 -12.76 7.30 14.72
N LEU A 392 -13.71 6.75 13.97
CA LEU A 392 -15.06 7.30 13.87
C LEU A 392 -15.90 7.08 15.13
N ALA A 393 -15.83 5.89 15.74
CA ALA A 393 -16.52 5.61 17.01
C ALA A 393 -16.07 6.58 18.10
N TYR A 394 -14.75 6.73 18.28
CA TYR A 394 -14.17 7.64 19.26
C TYR A 394 -14.51 9.10 18.96
N PHE A 395 -14.42 9.53 17.70
CA PHE A 395 -14.72 10.92 17.34
C PHE A 395 -16.20 11.27 17.57
N THR A 396 -17.11 10.36 17.23
CA THR A 396 -18.55 10.46 17.55
C THR A 396 -18.77 10.56 19.05
N TYR A 397 -18.14 9.67 19.83
CA TYR A 397 -18.21 9.68 21.29
C TYR A 397 -17.71 10.99 21.90
N ALA A 398 -16.52 11.44 21.51
CA ALA A 398 -15.87 12.61 22.11
C ALA A 398 -16.56 13.94 21.76
N THR A 399 -17.06 14.08 20.53
CA THR A 399 -17.72 15.32 20.07
C THR A 399 -19.22 15.35 20.33
N GLY A 400 -19.85 14.19 20.52
CA GLY A 400 -21.30 14.04 20.58
C GLY A 400 -22.01 14.34 19.26
N LEU A 401 -21.29 14.38 18.13
CA LEU A 401 -21.91 14.57 16.82
C LEU A 401 -22.57 13.25 16.35
N PRO A 402 -23.74 13.29 15.67
CA PRO A 402 -24.28 12.11 15.01
C PRO A 402 -23.28 11.50 14.03
N VAL A 403 -23.29 10.17 13.88
CA VAL A 403 -22.35 9.42 13.05
C VAL A 403 -22.17 10.01 11.63
N PRO A 404 -23.23 10.36 10.87
CA PRO A 404 -23.06 10.98 9.55
C PRO A 404 -22.29 12.30 9.58
N THR A 405 -22.55 13.12 10.59
CA THR A 405 -21.93 14.45 10.77
C THR A 405 -20.48 14.31 11.23
N ALA A 406 -20.21 13.38 12.16
CA ALA A 406 -18.87 13.04 12.61
C ALA A 406 -18.00 12.56 11.42
N TRP A 407 -18.57 11.78 10.50
CA TRP A 407 -17.92 11.33 9.28
C TRP A 407 -17.44 12.49 8.40
N LEU A 408 -18.34 13.44 8.13
CA LEU A 408 -18.05 14.61 7.30
C LEU A 408 -17.06 15.56 7.98
N ASP A 409 -17.20 15.79 9.28
CA ASP A 409 -16.32 16.71 10.02
C ASP A 409 -14.90 16.15 10.15
N LEU A 410 -14.77 14.85 10.43
CA LEU A 410 -13.46 14.18 10.45
C LEU A 410 -12.79 14.25 9.07
N HIS A 411 -13.57 14.09 7.99
CA HIS A 411 -13.05 14.21 6.64
C HIS A 411 -12.66 15.64 6.27
N MET A 412 -13.60 16.57 6.38
CA MET A 412 -13.48 17.92 5.83
C MET A 412 -12.73 18.88 6.77
N SER A 413 -13.06 18.86 8.06
CA SER A 413 -12.50 19.79 9.04
C SER A 413 -11.18 19.27 9.63
N LYS A 414 -11.09 17.96 9.91
CA LYS A 414 -9.85 17.33 10.43
C LYS A 414 -8.92 16.83 9.34
N HIS A 415 -9.33 16.95 8.08
CA HIS A 415 -8.57 16.51 6.91
C HIS A 415 -8.14 15.02 6.95
N ARG A 416 -8.91 14.15 7.61
CA ARG A 416 -8.59 12.72 7.68
C ARG A 416 -9.24 11.93 6.55
N ASN A 417 -8.43 11.16 5.84
CA ASN A 417 -8.94 10.09 5.00
C ASN A 417 -9.30 8.87 5.86
N PHE A 418 -10.24 8.07 5.39
CA PHE A 418 -10.68 6.82 5.99
C PHE A 418 -11.17 5.88 4.90
N PHE A 419 -11.15 4.59 5.20
CA PHE A 419 -11.74 3.55 4.38
C PHE A 419 -12.58 2.65 5.28
N ALA A 420 -13.90 2.80 5.20
CA ALA A 420 -14.82 1.98 5.97
C ALA A 420 -15.48 0.94 5.08
N TYR A 421 -15.74 -0.22 5.66
CA TYR A 421 -16.48 -1.30 5.03
C TYR A 421 -17.99 -1.13 5.28
N PRO A 422 -18.86 -1.74 4.45
CA PRO A 422 -20.31 -1.72 4.69
C PRO A 422 -20.71 -2.25 6.07
N SER A 423 -19.94 -3.20 6.62
CA SER A 423 -20.11 -3.74 7.97
C SER A 423 -19.86 -2.67 9.04
N ASP A 424 -18.86 -1.81 8.87
CA ASP A 424 -18.55 -0.72 9.80
C ASP A 424 -19.68 0.31 9.84
N VAL A 425 -20.24 0.67 8.67
CA VAL A 425 -21.39 1.58 8.58
C VAL A 425 -22.58 1.01 9.34
N ALA A 426 -22.91 -0.25 9.10
CA ALA A 426 -24.02 -0.93 9.77
C ALA A 426 -23.80 -1.01 11.30
N LEU A 427 -22.57 -1.32 11.73
CA LEU A 427 -22.22 -1.39 13.14
C LEU A 427 -22.32 -0.02 13.81
N LEU A 428 -21.70 1.01 13.23
CA LEU A 428 -21.70 2.37 13.76
C LEU A 428 -23.11 2.95 13.83
N ALA A 429 -23.95 2.73 12.82
CA ALA A 429 -25.36 3.13 12.85
C ALA A 429 -26.13 2.43 13.98
N SER A 430 -25.86 1.13 14.20
CA SER A 430 -26.45 0.33 15.28
C SER A 430 -26.07 0.85 16.67
N ILE A 431 -24.79 1.19 16.89
CA ILE A 431 -24.30 1.65 18.20
C ILE A 431 -24.38 3.17 18.39
N ALA A 432 -24.78 3.94 17.37
CA ALA A 432 -24.86 5.40 17.42
C ALA A 432 -25.67 5.94 18.62
N PRO A 433 -26.85 5.40 18.99
CA PRO A 433 -27.58 5.89 20.16
C PRO A 433 -26.78 5.74 21.45
N ARG A 434 -25.99 4.66 21.58
CA ARG A 434 -25.14 4.37 22.74
C ARG A 434 -23.93 5.30 22.80
N LEU A 435 -23.25 5.49 21.65
CA LEU A 435 -22.13 6.43 21.51
C LEU A 435 -22.52 7.85 21.93
N LEU A 436 -23.71 8.28 21.52
CA LEU A 436 -24.23 9.61 21.85
C LEU A 436 -24.71 9.70 23.31
N SER A 437 -25.35 8.66 23.85
CA SER A 437 -25.85 8.70 25.23
C SER A 437 -24.75 8.69 26.27
N GLU A 438 -23.66 8.00 26.01
CA GLU A 438 -22.51 7.92 26.93
C GLU A 438 -21.46 9.01 26.65
N SER A 439 -21.70 9.86 25.64
CA SER A 439 -20.82 10.97 25.29
C SER A 439 -20.72 11.98 26.44
N PRO A 440 -19.51 12.46 26.77
CA PRO A 440 -19.32 13.49 27.79
C PRO A 440 -19.97 14.84 27.45
N VAL A 441 -20.37 15.07 26.19
CA VAL A 441 -21.03 16.30 25.73
C VAL A 441 -22.53 16.32 26.04
N HIS A 442 -23.17 15.14 26.14
CA HIS A 442 -24.63 15.02 26.27
C HIS A 442 -25.10 14.59 27.67
N VAL A 443 -24.26 14.77 28.70
CA VAL A 443 -24.57 14.40 30.11
C VAL A 443 -25.89 14.99 30.60
N ASP A 444 -26.23 16.20 30.14
CA ASP A 444 -27.45 16.92 30.55
C ASP A 444 -28.65 16.72 29.62
N LYS A 445 -28.50 15.96 28.52
CA LYS A 445 -29.59 15.76 27.54
C LYS A 445 -30.47 14.57 27.90
N SER A 446 -31.75 14.68 27.56
CA SER A 446 -32.69 13.58 27.74
C SER A 446 -32.44 12.45 26.74
N LEU A 447 -32.74 11.21 27.15
CA LEU A 447 -32.65 10.03 26.27
C LEU A 447 -33.50 10.17 25.01
N SER A 448 -34.62 10.91 25.08
CA SER A 448 -35.46 11.21 23.92
C SER A 448 -34.75 12.09 22.89
N GLU A 449 -34.08 13.15 23.33
CA GLU A 449 -33.33 14.05 22.44
C GLU A 449 -32.14 13.33 21.80
N ILE A 450 -31.43 12.49 22.57
CA ILE A 450 -30.32 11.67 22.05
C ILE A 450 -30.83 10.67 21.00
N THR A 451 -31.97 10.04 21.24
CA THR A 451 -32.57 9.11 20.29
C THR A 451 -33.02 9.80 19.01
N GLU A 452 -33.51 11.04 19.10
CA GLU A 452 -33.85 11.84 17.92
C GLU A 452 -32.60 12.23 17.12
N LEU A 453 -31.53 12.66 17.79
CA LEU A 453 -30.22 12.93 17.17
C LEU A 453 -29.64 11.69 16.48
N ALA A 454 -29.73 10.52 17.10
CA ALA A 454 -29.23 9.28 16.54
C ALA A 454 -30.03 8.81 15.31
N LYS A 455 -31.29 9.25 15.17
CA LYS A 455 -32.15 8.94 14.03
C LYS A 455 -31.95 9.88 12.84
N GLU A 456 -31.16 10.94 13.00
CA GLU A 456 -30.85 11.87 11.92
C GLU A 456 -29.91 11.20 10.91
N GLU A 457 -30.49 10.50 9.94
CA GLU A 457 -29.77 9.87 8.83
C GLU A 457 -30.05 10.63 7.52
N PRO A 458 -29.09 11.43 7.03
CA PRO A 458 -29.18 12.07 5.74
C PRO A 458 -29.33 11.06 4.60
N GLU A 459 -30.02 11.41 3.52
CA GLU A 459 -30.19 10.53 2.34
C GLU A 459 -28.87 10.05 1.74
N TRP A 460 -27.81 10.84 1.88
CA TRP A 460 -26.50 10.48 1.34
C TRP A 460 -25.87 9.27 2.03
N ILE A 461 -26.15 9.01 3.32
CA ILE A 461 -25.52 7.87 4.03
C ILE A 461 -26.10 6.54 3.58
N LYS A 462 -27.37 6.52 3.15
CA LYS A 462 -28.06 5.32 2.66
C LYS A 462 -27.44 4.75 1.38
N ASN A 463 -26.80 5.62 0.60
CA ASN A 463 -26.15 5.28 -0.66
C ASN A 463 -24.62 5.19 -0.52
N MET A 464 -24.09 5.15 0.70
CA MET A 464 -22.66 5.03 0.98
C MET A 464 -22.29 3.56 1.20
N ASP A 465 -21.24 3.09 0.52
CA ASP A 465 -20.66 1.75 0.69
C ASP A 465 -19.62 1.68 1.84
N GLY A 466 -19.37 2.82 2.49
CA GLY A 466 -18.56 2.97 3.70
C GLY A 466 -17.48 4.05 3.58
N SER A 467 -17.00 4.31 2.37
CA SER A 467 -15.94 5.29 2.16
C SER A 467 -16.47 6.56 1.50
N LEU A 468 -15.86 7.69 1.83
CA LEU A 468 -16.01 8.91 1.03
C LEU A 468 -15.03 8.87 -0.14
N PRO A 469 -15.22 9.70 -1.19
CA PRO A 469 -14.17 9.98 -2.16
C PRO A 469 -12.84 10.27 -1.46
N SER A 470 -11.78 9.53 -1.81
CA SER A 470 -10.47 9.69 -1.21
C SER A 470 -9.86 11.02 -1.64
N ARG A 471 -9.42 11.83 -0.68
CA ARG A 471 -8.76 13.10 -1.01
C ARG A 471 -7.34 12.82 -1.53
N VAL A 472 -7.07 13.27 -2.75
CA VAL A 472 -5.72 13.20 -3.37
C VAL A 472 -4.98 14.53 -3.23
N THR A 473 -5.70 15.64 -3.38
CA THR A 473 -5.21 17.01 -3.10
C THR A 473 -6.32 17.82 -2.44
N ASP A 474 -6.05 19.05 -2.01
CA ASP A 474 -7.05 19.93 -1.37
C ASP A 474 -8.30 20.18 -2.24
N TYR A 475 -8.23 19.97 -3.55
CA TYR A 475 -9.32 20.20 -4.50
C TYR A 475 -9.66 18.99 -5.38
N MET A 476 -8.97 17.87 -5.23
CA MET A 476 -9.14 16.69 -6.08
C MET A 476 -9.42 15.45 -5.25
N TYR A 477 -10.52 14.79 -5.58
CA TYR A 477 -10.97 13.57 -4.94
C TYR A 477 -11.00 12.42 -5.95
N LEU A 478 -10.58 11.25 -5.51
CA LEU A 478 -10.71 10.01 -6.26
C LEU A 478 -11.92 9.23 -5.73
N GLY A 479 -12.86 8.92 -6.61
CA GLY A 479 -14.06 8.19 -6.24
C GLY A 479 -14.46 7.14 -7.26
N ASN A 480 -15.39 6.27 -6.85
CA ASN A 480 -15.99 5.27 -7.71
C ASN A 480 -17.32 5.77 -8.30
N LEU A 481 -17.97 4.93 -9.12
CA LEU A 481 -19.26 5.25 -9.71
C LEU A 481 -20.37 5.44 -8.65
N GLY A 482 -20.29 4.76 -7.50
CA GLY A 482 -21.20 4.96 -6.37
C GLY A 482 -21.11 6.38 -5.83
N HIS A 483 -19.90 6.88 -5.58
CA HIS A 483 -19.67 8.26 -5.16
C HIS A 483 -20.22 9.27 -6.17
N ALA A 484 -19.97 9.05 -7.46
CA ALA A 484 -20.44 9.94 -8.53
C ALA A 484 -21.97 10.03 -8.60
N ASN A 485 -22.68 8.98 -8.21
CA ASN A 485 -24.15 8.94 -8.18
C ASN A 485 -24.75 9.49 -6.86
N ASN A 486 -23.94 9.76 -5.84
CA ASN A 486 -24.40 10.27 -4.55
C ASN A 486 -24.36 11.81 -4.53
N VAL A 487 -25.29 12.44 -5.24
CA VAL A 487 -25.33 13.90 -5.44
C VAL A 487 -25.39 14.68 -4.12
N ASP A 488 -26.12 14.17 -3.12
CA ASP A 488 -26.26 14.84 -1.83
C ASP A 488 -24.95 14.80 -1.04
N LEU A 489 -24.22 13.69 -1.06
CA LEU A 489 -22.87 13.63 -0.48
C LEU A 489 -21.93 14.64 -1.13
N LEU A 490 -21.90 14.66 -2.47
CA LEU A 490 -21.01 15.56 -3.21
C LEU A 490 -21.30 17.03 -2.89
N LYS A 491 -22.57 17.41 -2.72
CA LYS A 491 -22.96 18.76 -2.26
C LYS A 491 -22.46 19.05 -0.85
N GLN A 492 -22.62 18.12 0.09
CA GLN A 492 -22.13 18.27 1.46
C GLN A 492 -20.61 18.43 1.49
N MET A 493 -19.90 17.74 0.60
CA MET A 493 -18.45 17.84 0.44
C MET A 493 -17.98 19.08 -0.36
N GLY A 494 -18.91 19.88 -0.90
CA GLY A 494 -18.57 21.03 -1.75
C GLY A 494 -18.01 20.65 -3.13
N ILE A 495 -18.20 19.41 -3.59
CA ILE A 495 -17.71 18.92 -4.88
C ILE A 495 -18.68 19.36 -5.99
N GLY A 496 -18.24 20.32 -6.80
CA GLY A 496 -19.05 20.90 -7.89
C GLY A 496 -18.77 20.35 -9.29
N GLN A 497 -17.73 19.52 -9.47
CA GLN A 497 -17.29 19.02 -10.77
C GLN A 497 -16.94 17.53 -10.68
N ILE A 498 -17.34 16.76 -11.69
CA ILE A 498 -17.04 15.34 -11.84
C ILE A 498 -16.38 15.12 -13.19
N LEU A 499 -15.20 14.52 -13.18
CA LEU A 499 -14.49 14.07 -14.38
C LEU A 499 -14.52 12.54 -14.43
N SER A 500 -15.16 11.98 -15.45
CA SER A 500 -15.17 10.54 -15.72
C SER A 500 -14.10 10.25 -16.77
N VAL A 501 -13.19 9.30 -16.48
CA VAL A 501 -12.06 8.92 -17.33
C VAL A 501 -12.32 7.58 -18.00
#